data_AF-A0A924Z197-F1
#
_entry.id   AF-A0A924Z197-F1
#
_cell.length_a   1.000
_cell.length_b   1.000
_cell.length_c   1.000
_cell.angle_alpha   90.00
_cell.angle_beta   90.00
_cell.angle_gamma   90.00
#
_symmetry.space_group_name_H-M   'P 1'
#
loop_
_entity.id
_entity.type
_entity.pdbx_description
1 polymer ?
#
loop_
_entity_poly.entity_id
_entity_poly.type
_entity_poly.pdbx_seq_one_letter_code
_entity_poly.pdbx_strand_id
1 'polypeptide(L)' 'MRDPNRIPEVLEEIEHLWRLHPDWRLGQLISNLTAWSDPVEGSVYDIEDDVLAEEARRHLSQADATVGSN' A
#
# COMPACT_ATOMS: atom_id res chain seq x y z
N MET A 1 10.33 -15.32 15.27
CA MET A 1 9.21 -14.52 15.80
C MET A 1 9.21 -13.20 15.04
N ARG A 2 8.04 -12.72 14.66
CA ARG A 2 7.84 -11.59 13.74
C ARG A 2 7.84 -10.28 14.57
N ASP A 3 8.55 -9.22 14.15
CA ASP A 3 8.70 -7.97 14.95
C ASP A 3 7.37 -7.21 15.15
N PRO A 4 6.87 -7.01 16.38
CA PRO A 4 5.64 -6.27 16.63
C PRO A 4 5.64 -4.83 16.09
N ASN A 5 6.80 -4.18 15.96
CA ASN A 5 6.90 -2.78 15.53
C ASN A 5 6.54 -2.58 14.05
N ARG A 6 6.51 -3.65 13.24
CA ARG A 6 6.08 -3.56 11.83
C ARG A 6 4.60 -3.23 11.68
N ILE A 7 3.76 -3.58 12.66
CA ILE A 7 2.31 -3.39 12.57
C ILE A 7 1.94 -1.90 12.43
N PRO A 8 2.36 -1.01 13.35
CA PRO A 8 2.04 0.41 13.22
C PRO A 8 2.62 1.03 11.94
N GLU A 9 3.83 0.66 11.54
CA GLU A 9 4.47 1.17 10.32
C GLU A 9 3.64 0.85 9.06
N VAL A 10 3.18 -0.40 8.92
CA VAL A 10 2.36 -0.81 7.76
C VAL A 10 0.99 -0.13 7.78
N LEU A 11 0.37 -0.03 8.96
CA LEU A 11 -0.95 0.59 9.10
C LEU A 11 -0.93 2.08 8.77
N GLU A 12 0.14 2.80 9.10
CA GLU A 12 0.31 4.22 8.77
C GLU A 12 0.30 4.45 7.25
N GLU A 13 1.03 3.63 6.48
CA GLU A 13 1.08 3.76 5.03
C GLU A 13 -0.26 3.38 4.37
N ILE A 14 -0.92 2.33 4.88
CA ILE A 14 -2.27 1.95 4.45
C ILE A 14 -3.25 3.10 4.71
N GLU A 15 -3.19 3.73 5.89
CA GLU A 15 -4.05 4.85 6.24
C GLU A 15 -3.86 6.02 5.27
N HIS A 16 -2.62 6.42 5.02
CA HIS A 16 -2.30 7.50 4.08
C HIS A 16 -2.84 7.23 2.68
N LEU A 17 -2.60 6.02 2.15
CA LEU A 17 -3.11 5.64 0.83
C LEU A 17 -4.65 5.55 0.81
N TRP A 18 -5.27 5.09 1.88
CA TRP A 18 -6.72 4.98 1.96
C TRP A 18 -7.40 6.36 1.98
N ARG A 19 -6.78 7.34 2.65
CA ARG A 19 -7.23 8.75 2.61
C ARG A 19 -7.15 9.34 1.21
N LEU A 20 -6.18 8.93 0.39
CA LEU A 20 -6.07 9.34 -1.01
C LEU A 20 -7.18 8.71 -1.89
N HIS A 21 -7.65 7.52 -1.53
CA HIS A 21 -8.70 6.79 -2.24
C HIS A 21 -9.88 6.43 -1.32
N PRO A 22 -10.65 7.43 -0.85
CA PRO A 22 -11.68 7.24 0.18
C PRO A 22 -12.83 6.31 -0.28
N ASP A 23 -13.03 6.17 -1.59
CA ASP A 23 -14.07 5.31 -2.17
C ASP A 23 -13.69 3.82 -2.19
N TRP A 24 -12.40 3.50 -2.00
CA TRP A 24 -11.97 2.10 -1.96
C TRP A 24 -12.31 1.49 -0.60
N ARG A 25 -12.75 0.23 -0.60
CA ARG A 25 -12.88 -0.55 0.64
C ARG A 25 -11.50 -1.08 1.03
N LEU A 26 -11.23 -1.26 2.33
CA LEU A 26 -9.94 -1.75 2.81
C LEU A 26 -9.46 -3.02 2.08
N GLY A 27 -10.33 -4.02 1.93
CA GLY A 27 -9.96 -5.26 1.22
C GLY A 27 -9.56 -5.02 -0.25
N GLN A 28 -10.23 -4.09 -0.94
CA GLN A 28 -9.87 -3.71 -2.30
C GLN A 28 -8.53 -2.98 -2.35
N LEU A 29 -8.27 -2.08 -1.39
CA LEU A 29 -7.00 -1.38 -1.28
C LEU A 29 -5.84 -2.37 -1.09
N ILE A 30 -5.99 -3.36 -0.22
CA ILE A 30 -4.98 -4.41 -0.02
C ILE A 30 -4.78 -5.25 -1.29
N SER A 31 -5.86 -5.68 -1.95
CA SER A 31 -5.75 -6.41 -3.21
C SER A 31 -5.06 -5.60 -4.31
N ASN A 32 -5.31 -4.29 -4.38
CA ASN A 32 -4.63 -3.41 -5.31
C ASN A 32 -3.13 -3.31 -5.00
N LEU A 33 -2.75 -3.11 -3.74
CA LEU A 33 -1.34 -3.08 -3.31
C LEU A 33 -0.61 -4.36 -3.72
N THR A 34 -1.23 -5.52 -3.50
CA THR A 34 -0.69 -6.81 -3.92
C THR A 34 -0.54 -6.93 -5.43
N ALA A 35 -1.54 -6.51 -6.21
CA ALA A 35 -1.46 -6.53 -7.66
C ALA A 35 -0.40 -5.55 -8.21
N TRP A 36 -0.08 -4.50 -7.46
CA TRP A 36 0.97 -3.56 -7.85
C TRP A 36 2.38 -4.07 -7.56
N SER A 37 2.58 -4.80 -6.45
CA SER A 37 3.87 -5.42 -6.15
C SER A 37 4.21 -6.55 -7.13
N ASP A 38 3.21 -7.34 -7.52
CA ASP A 38 3.37 -8.41 -8.51
C ASP A 38 2.08 -8.53 -9.36
N PRO A 39 2.08 -7.94 -10.57
CA PRO A 39 0.90 -7.94 -11.44
C PRO A 39 0.49 -9.30 -12.01
N VAL A 40 1.37 -10.31 -11.94
CA VAL A 40 1.16 -11.60 -12.61
C VAL A 40 0.80 -12.69 -11.59
N GLU A 41 1.49 -12.72 -10.46
CA GLU A 41 1.35 -13.78 -9.45
C GLU A 41 0.99 -13.25 -8.04
N GLY A 42 0.78 -11.93 -7.90
CA GLY A 42 0.51 -11.29 -6.62
C GLY A 42 -0.67 -11.91 -5.86
N SER A 43 -0.37 -12.41 -4.66
CA SER A 43 -1.33 -13.04 -3.75
C SER A 43 -1.30 -12.33 -2.39
N VAL A 44 -2.49 -11.98 -1.88
CA VAL A 44 -2.64 -11.32 -0.57
C VAL A 44 -2.17 -12.21 0.59
N TYR A 45 -2.05 -13.53 0.35
CA TYR A 45 -1.58 -14.48 1.34
C TYR A 45 -0.05 -14.57 1.42
N ASP A 46 0.64 -14.17 0.36
CA ASP A 46 2.08 -14.36 0.19
C ASP A 46 2.87 -13.05 0.24
N ILE A 47 2.20 -11.91 0.13
CA ILE A 47 2.83 -10.60 0.27
C ILE A 47 3.32 -10.37 1.70
N GLU A 48 4.58 -9.92 1.82
CA GLU A 48 5.17 -9.55 3.10
C GLU A 48 4.82 -8.10 3.48
N ASP A 49 4.84 -7.82 4.78
CA ASP A 49 4.43 -6.54 5.37
C ASP A 49 5.27 -5.35 4.84
N ASP A 50 6.58 -5.54 4.63
CA ASP A 50 7.51 -4.53 4.12
C ASP A 50 7.24 -4.18 2.66
N VAL A 51 6.99 -5.18 1.82
CA VAL A 51 6.60 -5.01 0.41
C VAL A 51 5.28 -4.25 0.30
N LEU A 52 4.31 -4.60 1.14
CA LEU A 52 3.01 -3.91 1.16
C LEU A 52 3.14 -2.42 1.53
N ALA A 53 3.98 -2.11 2.53
CA ALA A 53 4.28 -0.74 2.92
C ALA A 53 5.08 0.03 1.84
N GLU A 54 6.01 -0.64 1.16
CA GLU A 54 6.78 -0.03 0.06
C GLU A 54 5.90 0.35 -1.13
N GLU A 55 4.99 -0.52 -1.55
CA GLU A 55 4.06 -0.19 -2.64
C GLU A 55 3.12 0.95 -2.28
N ALA A 56 2.66 1.04 -1.03
CA ALA A 56 1.85 2.16 -0.56
C ALA A 56 2.62 3.49 -0.67
N ARG A 57 3.86 3.53 -0.16
CA ARG A 57 4.75 4.71 -0.30
C ARG A 57 5.01 5.08 -1.75
N ARG A 58 5.25 4.08 -2.61
CA ARG A 58 5.50 4.29 -4.03
C ARG A 58 4.32 5.01 -4.69
N HIS A 59 3.10 4.57 -4.42
CA HIS A 59 1.88 5.19 -4.98
C HIS A 59 1.60 6.59 -4.41
N LEU A 60 1.83 6.79 -3.11
CA LEU A 60 1.72 8.11 -2.48
C LEU A 60 2.69 9.11 -3.14
N SER A 61 3.94 8.72 -3.37
CA SER A 61 4.94 9.59 -4.01
C SER A 61 4.58 9.99 -5.45
N GLN A 62 3.91 9.10 -6.20
CA GLN A 62 3.47 9.36 -7.57
C GLN A 62 2.25 10.30 -7.60
N ALA A 63 1.36 10.20 -6.61
CA ALA A 63 0.23 11.11 -6.46
C ALA A 63 0.72 12.55 -6.19
N ASP A 64 1.69 12.72 -5.30
CA ASP A 64 2.26 14.03 -4.98
C ASP A 64 2.96 14.68 -6.18
N ALA A 65 3.71 13.89 -6.97
CA ALA A 65 4.38 14.38 -8.18
C ALA A 65 3.39 14.85 -9.27
N THR A 66 2.19 14.26 -9.31
CA THR A 66 1.15 14.61 -10.28
C THR A 66 0.43 15.91 -9.92
N VAL A 67 0.26 16.19 -8.62
CA VAL A 67 -0.36 17.44 -8.14
C VAL A 67 0.58 18.65 -8.29
N GLY A 68 1.90 18.46 -8.17
CA GLY A 68 2.90 19.54 -8.30
C GLY A 68 3.22 20.00 -9.73
N SER A 69 2.64 19.36 -10.76
CA SER A 69 2.94 19.62 -12.18
C SER A 69 1.85 20.43 -12.91
N ASN A 70 0.90 21.03 -12.18
CA ASN A 70 -0.25 21.74 -12.76
C ASN A 70 -0.36 23.19 -12.28
#